data_AF-A0A1B8AQ45-F1
#
_entry.id   AF-A0A1B8AQ45-F1
#
_cell.length_a   1.000
_cell.length_b   1.000
_cell.length_c   1.000
_cell.angle_alpha   90.00
_cell.angle_beta   90.00
_cell.angle_gamma   90.00
#
_symmetry.space_group_name_H-M   'P 1'
#
loop_
_entity.id
_entity.type
_entity.pdbx_description
1 polymer ?
#
loop_
_entity_poly.entity_id
_entity_poly.type
_entity_poly.pdbx_seq_one_letter_code
_entity_poly.pdbx_strand_id
1 'polypeptide(L)'
;MVSAAQSSNLIIRYCFLAVGKLSQCQDVLKAFVKSGDKSAKIVSAPRLPEDAKDVGGVEVMFVMPSMVEEERLEEFRYWLGTWLRNRLAEGSVTPSPEPTVVGKGLEFINKALDRMAQGVSCTKLVVEIDE
;
A
#
# COMPACT_ATOMS: atom_id res chain seq x y z
N MET A 1 9.76 2.60 19.02
CA MET A 1 8.47 1.98 18.62
C MET A 1 8.12 0.76 19.47
N VAL A 2 8.93 -0.31 19.47
CA VAL A 2 8.65 -1.55 20.25
C VAL A 2 8.34 -1.25 21.72
N SER A 3 9.23 -0.54 22.42
CA SER A 3 9.05 -0.20 23.84
C SER A 3 7.78 0.63 24.08
N ALA A 4 7.45 1.57 23.18
CA ALA A 4 6.26 2.40 23.29
C ALA A 4 4.96 1.61 23.08
N ALA A 5 4.94 0.65 22.15
CA ALA A 5 3.80 -0.24 21.96
C ALA A 5 3.62 -1.18 23.16
N GLN A 6 4.72 -1.73 23.69
CA GLN A 6 4.69 -2.58 24.88
C GLN A 6 4.20 -1.84 26.13
N SER A 7 4.66 -0.60 26.37
CA SER A 7 4.18 0.22 27.49
C SER A 7 2.69 0.54 27.40
N SER A 8 2.14 0.56 26.19
CA SER A 8 0.71 0.76 25.92
C SER A 8 -0.06 -0.55 25.80
N ASN A 9 0.55 -1.70 26.15
CA ASN A 9 -0.03 -3.04 26.04
C ASN A 9 -0.55 -3.38 24.62
N LEU A 10 0.11 -2.85 23.59
CA LEU A 10 -0.20 -3.12 22.19
C LEU A 10 0.70 -4.22 21.63
N ILE A 11 0.15 -5.02 20.72
CA ILE A 11 0.86 -6.08 19.99
C ILE A 11 0.85 -5.74 18.51
N ILE A 12 2.02 -5.67 17.89
CA ILE A 12 2.15 -5.43 16.45
C ILE A 12 2.30 -6.78 15.76
N ARG A 13 1.32 -7.15 14.93
CA ARG A 13 1.30 -8.43 14.19
C ARG A 13 1.41 -8.28 12.67
N TYR A 14 1.11 -7.10 12.15
CA TYR A 14 1.07 -6.84 10.72
C TYR A 14 1.96 -5.66 10.38
N CYS A 15 2.74 -5.79 9.32
CA CYS A 15 3.56 -4.72 8.78
C CYS A 15 3.41 -4.68 7.26
N PHE A 16 3.20 -3.47 6.72
CA PHE A 16 3.33 -3.22 5.29
C PHE A 16 4.68 -2.56 5.03
N LEU A 17 5.58 -3.26 4.33
CA LEU A 17 6.87 -2.74 3.90
C LEU A 17 6.71 -2.05 2.55
N ALA A 18 6.49 -0.73 2.57
CA ALA A 18 6.40 0.09 1.36
C ALA A 18 7.79 0.37 0.76
N VAL A 19 8.74 0.77 1.62
CA VAL A 19 10.15 1.05 1.29
C VAL A 19 11.03 0.73 2.50
N GLY A 20 12.32 0.48 2.28
CA GLY A 20 13.30 0.30 3.36
C GLY A 20 13.79 -1.14 3.52
N LYS A 21 14.20 -1.50 4.74
CA LYS A 21 14.89 -2.78 5.02
C LYS A 21 13.94 -3.80 5.63
N LEU A 22 13.80 -4.96 4.98
CA LEU A 22 13.00 -6.08 5.48
C LEU A 22 13.40 -6.51 6.90
N SER A 23 14.70 -6.57 7.19
CA SER A 23 15.21 -6.97 8.50
C SER A 23 14.69 -6.10 9.65
N GLN A 24 14.53 -4.80 9.43
CA GLN A 24 14.01 -3.89 10.46
C GLN A 24 12.54 -4.19 10.78
N CYS A 25 11.73 -4.50 9.76
CA CYS A 25 10.34 -4.93 9.94
C CYS A 25 10.27 -6.28 10.67
N GLN A 26 11.16 -7.22 10.34
CA GLN A 26 11.24 -8.52 10.99
C GLN A 26 11.63 -8.40 12.47
N ASP A 27 12.63 -7.58 12.80
CA ASP A 27 13.07 -7.34 14.18
C ASP A 27 11.94 -6.76 15.04
N VAL A 28 11.16 -5.84 14.48
CA VAL A 28 9.97 -5.28 15.13
C VAL A 28 8.96 -6.38 15.43
N LEU A 29 8.51 -7.14 14.42
CA LEU A 29 7.46 -8.14 14.62
C LEU A 29 7.92 -9.28 15.53
N LYS A 30 9.18 -9.71 15.41
CA LYS A 30 9.80 -10.73 16.26
C LYS A 30 9.71 -10.37 17.74
N ALA A 31 9.84 -9.09 18.09
CA ALA A 31 9.73 -8.64 19.48
C ALA A 31 8.34 -8.87 20.10
N PHE A 32 7.32 -9.14 19.27
CA PHE A 32 5.94 -9.40 19.71
C PHE A 32 5.48 -10.85 19.51
N VAL A 33 6.26 -11.68 18.81
CA VAL A 33 5.95 -13.11 18.61
C VAL A 33 6.34 -13.90 19.86
N LYS A 34 5.41 -14.71 20.36
CA LYS A 34 5.62 -15.62 21.50
C LYS A 34 5.43 -17.08 21.05
N SER A 35 5.99 -18.02 21.81
CA SER A 35 5.77 -19.45 21.54
C SER A 35 4.28 -19.80 21.64
N GLY A 36 3.74 -20.44 20.61
CA GLY A 36 2.32 -20.79 20.51
C GLY A 36 1.40 -19.70 19.91
N ASP A 37 1.93 -18.51 19.60
CA ASP A 37 1.17 -17.48 18.90
C ASP A 37 1.00 -17.80 17.40
N LYS A 38 -0.05 -17.22 16.79
CA LYS A 38 -0.14 -17.12 15.32
C LYS A 38 1.02 -16.28 14.79
N SER A 39 1.53 -16.66 13.62
CA SER A 39 2.58 -15.93 12.92
C SER A 39 2.19 -14.46 12.69
N ALA A 40 3.16 -13.58 12.88
CA ALA A 40 3.08 -12.19 12.43
C ALA A 40 3.35 -12.13 10.91
N LYS A 41 2.84 -11.12 10.21
CA LYS A 41 2.95 -11.02 8.74
C LYS A 41 3.54 -9.70 8.28
N ILE A 42 4.49 -9.78 7.37
CA ILE A 42 5.01 -8.66 6.59
C ILE A 42 4.52 -8.82 5.16
N VAL A 43 3.84 -7.79 4.66
CA VAL A 43 3.47 -7.68 3.25
C VAL A 43 4.41 -6.65 2.62
N SER A 44 5.20 -7.06 1.63
CA SER A 44 6.24 -6.25 1.00
C SER A 44 5.80 -5.78 -0.38
N ALA A 45 5.85 -4.46 -0.61
CA ALA A 45 5.69 -3.88 -1.94
C ALA A 45 6.96 -3.94 -2.81
N PRO A 46 8.19 -3.89 -2.24
CA PRO A 46 9.39 -4.29 -2.97
C PRO A 46 9.48 -5.81 -3.10
N ARG A 47 10.10 -6.29 -4.20
CA ARG A 47 10.47 -7.71 -4.32
C ARG A 47 11.37 -8.12 -3.15
N LEU A 48 11.15 -9.32 -2.64
CA LEU A 48 11.96 -9.86 -1.56
C LEU A 48 13.38 -10.17 -2.07
N PRO A 49 14.43 -9.77 -1.33
CA PRO A 49 15.79 -10.19 -1.64
C PRO A 49 15.92 -11.72 -1.61
N GLU A 50 16.74 -12.29 -2.50
CA GLU A 50 16.99 -13.74 -2.53
C GLU A 50 17.68 -14.24 -1.25
N ASP A 51 18.46 -13.37 -0.59
CA ASP A 51 19.16 -13.64 0.66
C ASP A 51 18.34 -13.27 1.92
N ALA A 52 17.03 -13.02 1.76
CA ALA A 52 16.14 -12.73 2.88
C ALA A 52 16.15 -13.88 3.89
N LYS A 53 16.44 -13.55 5.15
CA LYS A 53 16.50 -14.55 6.24
C LYS A 53 15.11 -14.78 6.80
N ASP A 54 14.74 -16.04 6.96
CA ASP A 54 13.54 -16.41 7.69
C ASP A 54 13.70 -16.09 9.17
N VAL A 55 12.62 -15.54 9.76
CA VAL A 55 12.54 -15.23 11.19
C VAL A 55 11.38 -16.01 11.76
N GLY A 56 11.68 -16.88 12.74
CA GLY A 56 10.68 -17.75 13.36
C GLY A 56 9.43 -16.99 13.81
N GLY A 57 8.27 -17.45 13.34
CA GLY A 57 6.97 -16.85 13.63
C GLY A 57 6.67 -15.52 12.94
N VAL A 58 7.49 -15.10 11.98
CA VAL A 58 7.22 -13.96 11.08
C VAL A 58 7.19 -14.44 9.63
N GLU A 59 6.02 -14.41 9.02
CA GLU A 59 5.83 -14.69 7.60
C GLU A 59 6.07 -13.42 6.77
N VAL A 60 6.73 -13.58 5.63
CA VAL A 60 6.99 -12.48 4.70
C VAL A 60 6.43 -12.85 3.33
N MET A 61 5.65 -11.95 2.73
CA MET A 61 5.11 -12.13 1.39
C MET A 61 5.31 -10.88 0.54
N PHE A 62 5.59 -11.08 -0.74
CA PHE A 62 5.56 -10.02 -1.74
C PHE A 62 4.11 -9.82 -2.21
N VAL A 63 3.60 -8.58 -2.16
CA VAL A 63 2.27 -8.28 -2.70
C VAL A 63 2.36 -8.20 -4.22
N MET A 64 1.69 -9.13 -4.88
CA MET A 64 1.52 -9.10 -6.33
C MET A 64 0.14 -9.63 -6.69
N PRO A 65 -0.50 -9.07 -7.73
CA PRO A 65 -1.68 -9.68 -8.30
C PRO A 65 -1.35 -11.03 -8.95
N SER A 66 -2.39 -11.77 -9.33
CA SER A 66 -2.24 -12.99 -10.10
C SER A 66 -1.46 -12.77 -11.40
N MET A 67 -0.68 -13.77 -11.78
CA MET A 67 -0.02 -13.79 -13.09
C MET A 67 -0.99 -14.22 -14.20
N VAL A 68 -2.10 -14.89 -13.84
CA VAL A 68 -3.19 -15.24 -14.75
C VAL A 68 -4.01 -13.98 -15.04
N GLU A 69 -4.20 -13.67 -16.32
CA GLU A 69 -4.83 -12.41 -16.72
C GLU A 69 -6.26 -12.26 -16.22
N GLU A 70 -7.08 -13.28 -16.38
CA GLU A 70 -8.50 -13.24 -15.98
C GLU A 70 -8.65 -13.01 -14.47
N GLU A 71 -7.88 -13.75 -13.66
CA GLU A 71 -7.84 -13.58 -12.21
C GLU A 71 -7.36 -12.18 -11.82
N ARG A 72 -6.28 -11.69 -12.45
CA ARG A 72 -5.75 -10.35 -12.20
C ARG A 72 -6.75 -9.25 -12.53
N LEU A 73 -7.51 -9.39 -13.62
CA LEU A 73 -8.54 -8.43 -14.00
C LEU A 73 -9.70 -8.43 -13.00
N GLU A 74 -10.09 -9.61 -12.51
CA GLU A 74 -11.10 -9.73 -11.46
C GLU A 74 -10.62 -9.09 -10.14
N GLU A 75 -9.38 -9.34 -9.73
CA GLU A 75 -8.73 -8.71 -8.59
C GLU A 75 -8.76 -7.18 -8.70
N PHE A 76 -8.29 -6.60 -9.82
CA PHE A 76 -8.30 -5.14 -10.00
C PHE A 76 -9.70 -4.55 -10.04
N ARG A 77 -10.67 -5.23 -10.68
CA ARG A 77 -12.06 -4.80 -10.69
C ARG A 77 -12.61 -4.73 -9.26
N TYR A 78 -12.35 -5.76 -8.46
CA TYR A 78 -12.78 -5.77 -7.06
C TYR A 78 -12.05 -4.71 -6.23
N TRP A 79 -10.72 -4.64 -6.28
CA TRP A 79 -9.93 -3.73 -5.46
C TRP A 79 -10.21 -2.27 -5.76
N LEU A 80 -10.20 -1.87 -7.03
CA LEU A 80 -10.35 -0.47 -7.44
C LEU A 80 -11.81 -0.08 -7.62
N GLY A 81 -12.59 -0.91 -8.30
CA GLY A 81 -13.97 -0.60 -8.68
C GLY A 81 -15.01 -0.82 -7.57
N THR A 82 -14.73 -1.73 -6.64
CA THR A 82 -15.65 -2.08 -5.55
C THR A 82 -15.12 -1.65 -4.20
N TRP A 83 -14.04 -2.28 -3.72
CA TRP A 83 -13.51 -2.07 -2.38
C TRP A 83 -13.04 -0.62 -2.17
N LEU A 84 -12.13 -0.12 -3.01
CA LEU A 84 -11.59 1.23 -2.85
C LEU A 84 -12.68 2.29 -3.05
N ARG A 85 -13.57 2.12 -4.02
CA ARG A 85 -14.72 3.01 -4.23
C ARG A 85 -15.56 3.17 -2.98
N ASN A 86 -15.92 2.05 -2.33
CA ASN A 86 -16.70 2.07 -1.10
C ASN A 86 -15.93 2.73 0.04
N ARG A 87 -14.63 2.42 0.19
CA ARG A 87 -13.80 3.00 1.26
C ARG A 87 -13.57 4.50 1.11
N LEU A 88 -13.46 5.00 -0.12
CA LEU A 88 -13.41 6.43 -0.43
C LEU A 88 -14.74 7.11 -0.09
N ALA A 89 -15.87 6.52 -0.48
CA ALA A 89 -17.21 7.05 -0.18
C ALA A 89 -17.50 7.10 1.33
N GLU A 90 -17.03 6.09 2.08
CA GLU A 90 -17.13 6.02 3.54
C GLU A 90 -16.14 6.96 4.26
N GLY A 91 -15.16 7.53 3.55
CA GLY A 91 -14.10 8.37 4.14
C GLY A 91 -13.03 7.59 4.93
N SER A 92 -13.08 6.26 4.95
CA SER A 92 -12.09 5.42 5.65
C SER A 92 -10.75 5.35 4.92
N VAL A 93 -10.74 5.63 3.62
CA VAL A 93 -9.55 5.93 2.84
C VAL A 93 -9.67 7.35 2.32
N THR A 94 -8.67 8.19 2.58
CA THR A 94 -8.59 9.55 2.06
C THR A 94 -7.42 9.66 1.10
N PRO A 95 -7.62 10.14 -0.14
CA PRO A 95 -6.52 10.40 -1.07
C PRO A 95 -5.51 11.36 -0.45
N SER A 96 -4.22 11.03 -0.54
CA SER A 96 -3.15 11.91 -0.11
C SER A 96 -1.99 11.85 -1.12
N PRO A 97 -1.50 13.00 -1.63
CA PRO A 97 -2.05 14.35 -1.40
C PRO A 97 -3.43 14.53 -2.05
N GLU A 98 -4.15 15.58 -1.65
CA GLU A 98 -5.46 15.90 -2.20
C GLU A 98 -5.39 16.06 -3.74
N PRO A 99 -6.35 15.46 -4.48
CA PRO A 99 -6.37 15.57 -5.92
C PRO A 99 -6.79 16.97 -6.37
N THR A 100 -6.20 17.45 -7.45
CA THR A 100 -6.59 18.68 -8.14
C THR A 100 -7.09 18.34 -9.53
N VAL A 101 -8.36 18.62 -9.77
CA VAL A 101 -8.97 18.46 -11.10
C VAL A 101 -8.50 19.59 -12.01
N VAL A 102 -7.89 19.24 -13.14
CA VAL A 102 -7.37 20.19 -14.15
C VAL A 102 -8.44 20.59 -15.16
N GLY A 103 -9.42 19.70 -15.37
CA GLY A 103 -10.59 19.87 -16.22
C GLY A 103 -11.29 18.53 -16.46
N LYS A 104 -12.37 18.58 -17.25
CA LYS A 104 -13.17 17.42 -17.65
C LYS A 104 -13.14 17.31 -19.17
N GLY A 105 -12.83 16.12 -19.69
CA GLY A 105 -12.66 15.85 -21.11
C GLY A 105 -11.19 15.63 -21.51
N LEU A 106 -10.98 14.84 -22.56
CA LEU A 106 -9.65 14.44 -23.03
C LEU A 106 -8.80 15.63 -23.53
N GLU A 107 -9.43 16.75 -23.91
CA GLU A 107 -8.77 17.98 -24.31
C GLU A 107 -7.91 18.61 -23.20
N PHE A 108 -8.17 18.26 -21.94
CA PHE A 108 -7.40 18.74 -20.79
C PHE A 108 -6.13 17.92 -20.50
N ILE A 109 -5.89 16.81 -21.21
CA ILE A 109 -4.72 15.95 -20.99
C ILE A 109 -3.42 16.73 -21.19
N ASN A 110 -3.27 17.44 -22.32
CA ASN A 110 -2.05 18.19 -22.60
C ASN A 110 -1.80 19.28 -21.55
N LYS A 111 -2.85 20.01 -21.15
CA LYS A 111 -2.77 21.00 -20.07
C LYS A 111 -2.32 20.39 -18.73
N ALA A 112 -2.80 19.19 -18.40
CA ALA A 112 -2.38 18.48 -17.19
C ALA A 112 -0.91 18.05 -17.27
N LEU A 113 -0.46 17.56 -18.42
CA LEU A 113 0.94 17.19 -18.67
C LEU A 113 1.88 18.40 -18.62
N ASP A 114 1.50 19.52 -19.23
CA ASP A 114 2.27 20.77 -19.19
C ASP A 114 2.44 21.26 -17.74
N ARG A 115 1.36 21.25 -16.96
CA ARG A 115 1.40 21.60 -15.53
C ARG A 115 2.29 20.62 -14.74
N MET A 116 2.21 19.32 -15.03
CA MET A 116 3.05 18.31 -14.40
C MET A 116 4.54 18.56 -14.69
N ALA A 117 4.89 18.92 -15.92
CA ALA A 117 6.26 19.21 -16.35
C ALA A 117 6.87 20.43 -15.64
N GLN A 118 6.04 21.40 -15.25
CA GLN A 118 6.47 22.56 -14.45
C GLN A 118 6.73 22.21 -12.97
N GLY A 119 6.37 21.01 -12.54
CA GLY A 119 6.45 20.57 -11.15
C GLY A 119 5.19 20.89 -10.35
N VAL A 120 4.69 19.91 -9.60
CA VAL A 120 3.42 20.01 -8.86
C VAL A 120 3.54 19.70 -7.37
N SER A 121 4.76 19.65 -6.81
CA SER A 121 5.00 19.34 -5.39
C SER A 121 4.19 18.13 -4.88
N CYS A 122 4.24 17.04 -5.65
CA CYS A 122 3.50 15.79 -5.42
C CYS A 122 1.97 15.86 -5.55
N THR A 123 1.34 17.02 -5.83
CA THR A 123 -0.10 17.13 -6.06
C THR A 123 -0.56 16.17 -7.14
N LYS A 124 -1.64 15.43 -6.88
CA LYS A 124 -2.25 14.52 -7.84
C LYS A 124 -3.10 15.32 -8.82
N LEU A 125 -2.66 15.48 -10.07
CA LEU A 125 -3.48 16.07 -11.12
C LEU A 125 -4.48 15.04 -11.66
N VAL A 126 -5.74 15.43 -11.79
CA VAL A 126 -6.82 14.59 -12.31
C VAL A 126 -7.46 15.28 -13.52
N VAL A 127 -7.70 14.51 -14.58
CA VAL A 127 -8.60 14.90 -15.67
C VAL A 127 -9.81 14.00 -15.56
N GLU A 128 -10.98 14.60 -15.38
CA GLU A 128 -12.23 13.85 -15.34
C GLU A 128 -12.62 13.46 -16.76
N ILE A 129 -13.22 12.27 -16.91
CA ILE A 129 -13.74 11.79 -18.18
C ILE A 129 -15.26 11.66 -18.00
N ASP A 130 -16.02 12.03 -19.02
CA ASP A 130 -17.45 11.71 -19.05
C ASP A 130 -17.65 10.18 -19.11
N GLU A 131 -18.73 9.69 -18.50
CA GLU A 131 -19.17 8.28 -18.62
C GLU A 131 -19.74 7.97 -20.01
#